data_AF-A0A9D6QIQ1-F1
#
_entry.id   AF-A0A9D6QIQ1-F1
#
_cell.length_a   1.000
_cell.length_b   1.000
_cell.length_c   1.000
_cell.angle_alpha   90.00
_cell.angle_beta   90.00
_cell.angle_gamma   90.00
#
_symmetry.space_group_name_H-M   'P 1'
#
loop_
_entity.id
_entity.type
_entity.pdbx_description
1 polymer ?
#
loop_
_entity_poly.entity_id
_entity_poly.type
_entity_poly.pdbx_seq_one_letter_code
_entity_poly.pdbx_strand_id
1 'polypeptide(L)'
;NSPDPLAMMDRFGADAVRFTMIYLTPTGQDLLFDEKRVETGKFFANKVWNAARLVSLRLGDEDLSKVKESQLTLTLADRWILSRCAHAVKNTTRYLKTYRFNEAANTVYHFVWNEYCDWYLEMAKPRWGFGDEDGSLTPEQAADRRVARWVAWRVLDGVLRLLHPFMPFVTEEIWQALPHDGEMLATASWPRSKTAWLDAEAEQHVTFAQELVVAVRNLRVESGLAAGKPVPVVIRGDAAQLDLIERLADQIRPLARVSQLTLARDGSRPQVAASAVVRGAEVFLPLEGLVDLDEERARLAREAAKLLSDLDATKKKLRNQDFLAKARPEIVEKERTRLAALEETLDKLKRAQESLKAVPS
;
A
#
# COMPACT_ATOMS: atom_id res chain seq x y z
N ASN A 1 -17.56 -33.74 -4.62
CA ASN A 1 -17.46 -32.72 -5.70
C ASN A 1 -16.18 -31.91 -5.61
N SER A 2 -15.12 -32.40 -4.95
CA SER A 2 -13.85 -31.67 -4.86
C SER A 2 -13.03 -31.91 -6.14
N PRO A 3 -12.39 -30.87 -6.72
CA PRO A 3 -11.56 -31.04 -7.90
C PRO A 3 -10.30 -31.85 -7.59
N ASP A 4 -9.71 -32.44 -8.62
CA ASP A 4 -8.41 -33.11 -8.51
C ASP A 4 -7.32 -32.07 -8.15
N PRO A 5 -6.62 -32.21 -7.00
CA PRO A 5 -5.58 -31.27 -6.62
C PRO A 5 -4.43 -31.20 -7.63
N LEU A 6 -4.09 -32.29 -8.34
CA LEU A 6 -3.01 -32.26 -9.33
C LEU A 6 -3.38 -31.41 -10.54
N ALA A 7 -4.62 -31.54 -11.04
CA ALA A 7 -5.12 -30.68 -12.12
C ALA A 7 -5.13 -29.19 -11.72
N MET A 8 -5.41 -28.89 -10.43
CA MET A 8 -5.31 -27.52 -9.91
C MET A 8 -3.86 -27.03 -9.85
N MET A 9 -2.92 -27.88 -9.44
CA MET A 9 -1.50 -27.56 -9.38
C MET A 9 -0.91 -27.34 -10.78
N ASP A 10 -1.33 -28.11 -11.78
CA ASP A 10 -0.91 -27.92 -13.18
C ASP A 10 -1.40 -26.57 -13.74
N ARG A 11 -2.60 -26.12 -13.35
CA ARG A 11 -3.20 -24.87 -13.83
C ARG A 11 -2.69 -23.61 -13.14
N PHE A 12 -2.45 -23.67 -11.83
CA PHE A 12 -2.13 -22.48 -11.02
C PHE A 12 -0.75 -22.52 -10.37
N GLY A 13 -0.12 -23.68 -10.27
CA GLY A 13 1.10 -23.94 -9.52
C GLY A 13 0.83 -24.51 -8.13
N ALA A 14 1.72 -25.40 -7.67
CA ALA A 14 1.59 -26.07 -6.37
C ALA A 14 1.54 -25.09 -5.19
N ASP A 15 2.40 -24.06 -5.21
CA ASP A 15 2.41 -23.03 -4.17
C ASP A 15 1.15 -22.18 -4.15
N ALA A 16 0.59 -21.86 -5.31
CA ALA A 16 -0.66 -21.09 -5.40
C ALA A 16 -1.81 -21.86 -4.74
N VAL A 17 -1.93 -23.16 -5.01
CA VAL A 17 -2.93 -24.04 -4.40
C VAL A 17 -2.70 -24.13 -2.89
N ARG A 18 -1.49 -24.50 -2.45
CA ARG A 18 -1.15 -24.65 -1.03
C ARG A 18 -1.43 -23.37 -0.23
N PHE A 19 -0.90 -22.24 -0.71
CA PHE A 19 -1.08 -20.96 -0.04
C PHE A 19 -2.55 -20.58 0.05
N THR A 20 -3.29 -20.66 -1.06
CA THR A 20 -4.72 -20.27 -1.07
C THR A 20 -5.53 -21.10 -0.08
N MET A 21 -5.33 -22.43 -0.05
CA MET A 21 -6.09 -23.30 0.85
C MET A 21 -5.83 -22.94 2.32
N ILE A 22 -4.59 -22.66 2.69
CA ILE A 22 -4.24 -22.24 4.06
C ILE A 22 -4.77 -20.84 4.35
N TYR A 23 -4.59 -19.90 3.42
CA TYR A 23 -4.96 -18.49 3.55
C TYR A 23 -6.47 -18.25 3.64
N LEU A 24 -7.29 -19.11 3.02
CA LEU A 24 -8.76 -18.99 3.02
C LEU A 24 -9.50 -19.90 3.99
N THR A 25 -8.78 -20.72 4.78
CA THR A 25 -9.41 -21.65 5.73
C THR A 25 -9.13 -21.20 7.17
N PRO A 26 -9.97 -20.31 7.75
CA PRO A 26 -9.93 -20.00 9.17
C PRO A 26 -10.01 -21.27 10.01
N THR A 27 -9.37 -21.25 11.18
CA THR A 27 -9.38 -22.39 12.10
C THR A 27 -10.81 -22.77 12.48
N GLY A 28 -11.21 -24.01 12.18
CA GLY A 28 -12.52 -24.56 12.54
C GLY A 28 -13.68 -24.21 11.61
N GLN A 29 -13.41 -23.66 10.42
CA GLN A 29 -14.44 -23.39 9.40
C GLN A 29 -14.18 -24.16 8.12
N ASP A 30 -15.26 -24.61 7.47
CA ASP A 30 -15.18 -25.23 6.15
C ASP A 30 -14.96 -24.17 5.07
N LEU A 31 -14.05 -24.46 4.13
CA LEU A 31 -13.88 -23.65 2.94
C LEU A 31 -14.85 -24.12 1.85
N LEU A 32 -15.84 -23.28 1.52
CA LEU A 32 -16.57 -23.46 0.26
C LEU A 32 -15.63 -23.16 -0.91
N PHE A 33 -15.14 -24.23 -1.53
CA PHE A 33 -14.14 -24.14 -2.58
C PHE A 33 -14.73 -23.55 -3.87
N ASP A 34 -14.03 -22.57 -4.43
CA ASP A 34 -14.24 -22.02 -5.77
C ASP A 34 -12.85 -21.91 -6.42
N GLU A 35 -12.70 -22.49 -7.60
CA GLU A 35 -11.45 -22.50 -8.35
C GLU A 35 -10.90 -21.08 -8.58
N LYS A 36 -11.78 -20.08 -8.78
CA LYS A 36 -11.35 -18.69 -8.95
C LYS A 36 -10.57 -18.16 -7.75
N ARG A 37 -10.81 -18.70 -6.55
CA ARG A 37 -10.12 -18.25 -5.33
C ARG A 37 -8.62 -18.59 -5.33
N VAL A 38 -8.21 -19.62 -6.09
CA VAL A 38 -6.80 -20.04 -6.24
C VAL A 38 -5.95 -19.00 -6.95
N GLU A 39 -6.58 -18.11 -7.72
CA GLU A 39 -5.90 -16.96 -8.31
C GLU A 39 -5.23 -16.08 -7.26
N THR A 40 -5.75 -16.02 -6.03
CA THR A 40 -5.14 -15.30 -4.89
C THR A 40 -3.70 -15.76 -4.66
N GLY A 41 -3.48 -17.07 -4.50
CA GLY A 41 -2.15 -17.63 -4.29
C GLY A 41 -1.24 -17.45 -5.49
N LYS A 42 -1.78 -17.52 -6.72
CA LYS A 42 -1.03 -17.27 -7.96
C LYS A 42 -0.55 -15.82 -8.05
N PHE A 43 -1.42 -14.85 -7.79
CA PHE A 43 -1.06 -13.44 -7.79
C PHE A 43 -0.07 -13.12 -6.67
N PHE A 44 -0.21 -13.75 -5.52
CA PHE A 44 0.76 -13.59 -4.44
C PHE A 44 2.13 -14.17 -4.77
N ALA A 45 2.21 -15.39 -5.33
CA ALA A 45 3.45 -15.97 -5.84
C ALA A 45 4.16 -15.01 -6.81
N ASN A 46 3.40 -14.47 -7.76
CA ASN A 46 3.91 -13.52 -8.74
C ASN A 46 4.38 -12.20 -8.09
N LYS A 47 3.68 -11.69 -7.07
CA LYS A 47 4.10 -10.50 -6.31
C LYS A 47 5.45 -10.74 -5.61
N VAL A 48 5.62 -11.90 -4.96
CA VAL A 48 6.88 -12.30 -4.31
C VAL A 48 8.01 -12.43 -5.34
N TRP A 49 7.75 -13.09 -6.48
CA TRP A 49 8.71 -13.21 -7.57
C TRP A 49 9.14 -11.86 -8.13
N ASN A 50 8.20 -10.94 -8.37
CA ASN A 50 8.51 -9.61 -8.90
C ASN A 50 9.29 -8.75 -7.89
N ALA A 51 8.96 -8.84 -6.59
CA ALA A 51 9.74 -8.19 -5.54
C ALA A 51 11.18 -8.72 -5.51
N ALA A 52 11.35 -10.04 -5.57
CA ALA A 52 12.66 -10.67 -5.58
C ALA A 52 13.48 -10.30 -6.82
N ARG A 53 12.86 -10.31 -8.00
CA ARG A 53 13.50 -9.86 -9.25
C ARG A 53 13.96 -8.40 -9.15
N LEU A 54 13.12 -7.51 -8.62
CA LEU A 54 13.47 -6.10 -8.42
C LEU A 54 14.70 -5.96 -7.52
N VAL A 55 14.74 -6.69 -6.39
CA VAL A 55 15.86 -6.66 -5.45
C VAL A 55 17.13 -7.26 -6.08
N SER A 56 17.03 -8.43 -6.72
CA SER A 56 18.14 -9.13 -7.36
C SER A 56 18.84 -8.25 -8.40
N LEU A 57 18.09 -7.55 -9.25
CA LEU A 57 18.60 -6.59 -10.24
C LEU A 57 19.34 -5.38 -9.63
N ARG A 58 19.36 -5.26 -8.29
CA ARG A 58 19.93 -4.13 -7.56
C ARG A 58 20.98 -4.52 -6.56
N LEU A 59 21.22 -5.81 -6.27
CA LEU A 59 22.21 -6.22 -5.28
C LEU A 59 23.64 -5.74 -5.62
N GLY A 60 23.96 -5.67 -6.91
CA GLY A 60 25.32 -5.38 -7.37
C GLY A 60 26.29 -6.53 -7.06
N ASP A 61 27.59 -6.27 -7.17
CA ASP A 61 28.63 -7.31 -7.05
C ASP A 61 29.07 -7.56 -5.60
N GLU A 62 28.64 -6.73 -4.65
CA GLU A 62 28.97 -6.91 -3.24
C GLU A 62 28.14 -8.05 -2.62
N ASP A 63 28.82 -8.98 -1.94
CA ASP A 63 28.16 -10.00 -1.14
C ASP A 63 27.58 -9.39 0.16
N LEU A 64 26.32 -8.97 0.09
CA LEU A 64 25.59 -8.34 1.19
C LEU A 64 25.46 -9.23 2.42
N SER A 65 25.61 -10.56 2.29
CA SER A 65 25.55 -11.50 3.41
C SER A 65 26.69 -11.30 4.41
N LYS A 66 27.82 -10.73 3.96
CA LYS A 66 29.01 -10.47 4.77
C LYS A 66 29.03 -9.07 5.39
N VAL A 67 28.10 -8.21 5.01
CA VAL A 67 28.02 -6.83 5.52
C VAL A 67 27.44 -6.83 6.92
N LYS A 68 28.14 -6.21 7.87
CA LYS A 68 27.67 -6.08 9.25
C LYS A 68 26.71 -4.91 9.34
N GLU A 69 25.53 -5.15 9.92
CA GLU A 69 24.50 -4.14 10.16
C GLU A 69 25.04 -2.90 10.92
N SER A 70 25.99 -3.08 11.83
CA SER A 70 26.64 -1.99 12.59
C SER A 70 27.47 -1.02 11.73
N GLN A 71 27.74 -1.36 10.47
CA GLN A 71 28.45 -0.50 9.51
C GLN A 71 27.48 0.35 8.67
N LEU A 72 26.17 0.20 8.88
CA LEU A 72 25.12 0.82 8.09
C LEU A 72 24.44 1.92 8.88
N THR A 73 24.26 3.08 8.26
CA THR A 73 23.48 4.19 8.81
C THR A 73 22.07 4.09 8.25
N LEU A 74 21.15 3.51 9.03
CA LEU A 74 19.77 3.26 8.63
C LEU A 74 18.96 4.56 8.57
N THR A 75 18.19 4.74 7.50
CA THR A 75 17.19 5.82 7.42
C THR A 75 15.95 5.48 8.24
N LEU A 76 15.01 6.43 8.40
CA LEU A 76 13.71 6.17 9.03
C LEU A 76 12.93 5.06 8.31
N ALA A 77 12.95 5.02 6.97
CA ALA A 77 12.27 4.00 6.18
C ALA A 77 12.90 2.60 6.40
N ASP A 78 14.22 2.54 6.56
CA ASP A 78 14.95 1.30 6.83
C ASP A 78 14.65 0.76 8.23
N ARG A 79 14.74 1.62 9.26
CA ARG A 79 14.38 1.29 10.64
C ARG A 79 12.93 0.78 10.73
N TRP A 80 12.02 1.48 10.04
CA TRP A 80 10.61 1.10 9.96
C TRP A 80 10.44 -0.31 9.42
N ILE A 81 10.93 -0.63 8.22
CA ILE A 81 10.66 -1.93 7.62
C ILE A 81 11.31 -3.08 8.40
N LEU A 82 12.46 -2.84 9.05
CA LEU A 82 13.09 -3.82 9.94
C LEU A 82 12.25 -4.07 11.20
N SER A 83 11.67 -3.02 11.79
CA SER A 83 10.72 -3.14 12.91
C SER A 83 9.49 -3.95 12.49
N ARG A 84 8.91 -3.62 11.34
CA ARG A 84 7.78 -4.35 10.75
C ARG A 84 8.11 -5.81 10.48
N CYS A 85 9.29 -6.09 9.95
CA CYS A 85 9.78 -7.46 9.74
C CYS A 85 9.90 -8.21 11.06
N ALA A 86 10.43 -7.58 12.12
CA ALA A 86 10.51 -8.19 13.44
C ALA A 86 9.13 -8.53 14.00
N HIS A 87 8.15 -7.65 13.84
CA HIS A 87 6.74 -7.92 14.17
C HIS A 87 6.16 -9.09 13.36
N ALA A 88 6.39 -9.14 12.05
CA ALA A 88 5.94 -10.23 11.19
C ALA A 88 6.54 -11.58 11.61
N VAL A 89 7.85 -11.62 11.93
CA VAL A 89 8.52 -12.82 12.45
C VAL A 89 7.90 -13.26 13.77
N LYS A 90 7.75 -12.33 14.73
CA LYS A 90 7.16 -12.62 16.05
C LYS A 90 5.75 -13.19 15.94
N ASN A 91 4.89 -12.55 15.16
CA ASN A 91 3.49 -12.92 15.00
C ASN A 91 3.35 -14.26 14.25
N THR A 92 4.04 -14.43 13.13
CA THR A 92 4.03 -15.68 12.35
C THR A 92 4.52 -16.86 13.21
N THR A 93 5.62 -16.67 13.94
CA THR A 93 6.16 -17.69 14.86
C THR A 93 5.14 -18.09 15.92
N ARG A 94 4.45 -17.11 16.54
CA ARG A 94 3.41 -17.36 17.54
C ARG A 94 2.23 -18.15 16.94
N TYR A 95 1.79 -17.79 15.75
CA TYR A 95 0.66 -18.45 15.09
C TYR A 95 1.01 -19.89 14.68
N LEU A 96 2.20 -20.13 14.13
CA LEU A 96 2.67 -21.48 13.83
C LEU A 96 2.76 -22.35 15.09
N LYS A 97 3.29 -21.81 16.21
CA LYS A 97 3.33 -22.53 17.50
C LYS A 97 1.96 -22.88 18.08
N THR A 98 0.91 -22.20 17.63
CA THR A 98 -0.47 -22.43 18.09
C THR A 98 -1.35 -23.04 16.99
N TYR A 99 -0.74 -23.59 15.93
CA TYR A 99 -1.41 -24.23 14.79
C TYR A 99 -2.40 -23.33 14.04
N ARG A 100 -2.25 -22.02 14.17
CA ARG A 100 -3.04 -20.98 13.50
C ARG A 100 -2.44 -20.63 12.15
N PHE A 101 -2.41 -21.60 11.23
CA PHE A 101 -1.74 -21.46 9.94
C PHE A 101 -2.38 -20.39 9.05
N ASN A 102 -3.69 -20.21 9.14
CA ASN A 102 -4.42 -19.17 8.43
C ASN A 102 -3.93 -17.77 8.82
N GLU A 103 -3.84 -17.49 10.11
CA GLU A 103 -3.39 -16.23 10.66
C GLU A 103 -1.89 -15.99 10.40
N ALA A 104 -1.10 -17.07 10.42
CA ALA A 104 0.31 -17.02 10.01
C ALA A 104 0.46 -16.61 8.54
N ALA A 105 -0.25 -17.28 7.62
CA ALA A 105 -0.24 -16.95 6.19
C ALA A 105 -0.74 -15.53 5.92
N ASN A 106 -1.81 -15.10 6.59
CA ASN A 106 -2.32 -13.73 6.50
C ASN A 106 -1.30 -12.69 6.99
N THR A 107 -0.60 -12.97 8.09
CA THR A 107 0.45 -12.07 8.60
C THR A 107 1.55 -11.86 7.57
N VAL A 108 2.06 -12.94 6.96
CA VAL A 108 3.11 -12.87 5.94
C VAL A 108 2.60 -12.17 4.68
N TYR A 109 1.38 -12.50 4.22
CA TYR A 109 0.75 -11.85 3.07
C TYR A 109 0.67 -10.33 3.22
N HIS A 110 0.11 -9.86 4.33
CA HIS A 110 -0.05 -8.43 4.58
C HIS A 110 1.29 -7.72 4.71
N PHE A 111 2.26 -8.32 5.41
CA PHE A 111 3.59 -7.75 5.51
C PHE A 111 4.27 -7.60 4.14
N VAL A 112 4.25 -8.66 3.32
CA VAL A 112 4.87 -8.64 1.99
C VAL A 112 4.19 -7.64 1.09
N TRP A 113 2.86 -7.70 0.99
CA TRP A 113 2.12 -6.89 0.03
C TRP A 113 2.03 -5.43 0.50
N ASN A 114 1.45 -5.20 1.67
CA ASN A 114 1.01 -3.90 2.13
C ASN A 114 2.10 -3.08 2.82
N GLU A 115 3.25 -3.67 3.18
CA GLU A 115 4.32 -2.96 3.87
C GLU A 115 5.61 -3.00 3.05
N TYR A 116 6.12 -4.20 2.74
CA TYR A 116 7.38 -4.33 2.01
C TYR A 116 7.26 -3.86 0.57
N CYS A 117 6.31 -4.40 -0.21
CA CYS A 117 6.22 -4.08 -1.63
C CYS A 117 5.60 -2.71 -1.92
N ASP A 118 4.46 -2.40 -1.30
CA ASP A 118 3.71 -1.17 -1.61
C ASP A 118 4.37 0.10 -1.08
N TRP A 119 5.24 -0.02 -0.06
CA TRP A 119 5.91 1.13 0.55
C TRP A 119 7.43 1.01 0.56
N TYR A 120 8.00 0.01 1.23
CA TYR A 120 9.46 0.02 1.44
C TYR A 120 10.24 -0.03 0.13
N LEU A 121 9.89 -0.96 -0.78
CA LEU A 121 10.54 -1.06 -2.09
C LEU A 121 10.37 0.24 -2.90
N GLU A 122 9.22 0.89 -2.82
CA GLU A 122 8.99 2.18 -3.49
C GLU A 122 9.84 3.32 -2.88
N MET A 123 10.00 3.35 -1.55
CA MET A 123 10.89 4.30 -0.85
C MET A 123 12.37 4.04 -1.13
N ALA A 124 12.75 2.79 -1.41
CA ALA A 124 14.11 2.40 -1.73
C ALA A 124 14.52 2.69 -3.19
N LYS A 125 13.55 2.74 -4.13
CA LYS A 125 13.83 2.95 -5.56
C LYS A 125 14.69 4.19 -5.87
N PRO A 126 14.38 5.41 -5.34
CA PRO A 126 15.22 6.58 -5.62
C PRO A 126 16.68 6.36 -5.19
N ARG A 127 16.89 5.69 -4.06
CA ARG A 127 18.21 5.39 -3.48
C ARG A 127 19.02 4.38 -4.29
N TRP A 128 18.37 3.59 -5.15
CA TRP A 128 19.03 2.62 -6.02
C TRP A 128 19.57 3.20 -7.33
N GLY A 129 19.29 4.49 -7.62
CA GLY A 129 19.67 5.14 -8.88
C GLY A 129 18.61 5.01 -9.98
N PHE A 130 17.33 4.89 -9.62
CA PHE A 130 16.26 5.10 -10.61
C PHE A 130 16.21 6.59 -10.98
N GLY A 131 16.90 7.00 -12.05
CA GLY A 131 16.83 8.36 -12.60
C GLY A 131 18.17 9.06 -12.90
N ASP A 132 19.31 8.43 -12.68
CA ASP A 132 20.62 9.07 -12.92
C ASP A 132 21.15 8.76 -14.33
N GLU A 133 21.32 9.80 -15.16
CA GLU A 133 21.85 9.70 -16.53
C GLU A 133 23.39 9.63 -16.61
N ASP A 134 24.12 9.99 -15.54
CA ASP A 134 25.57 10.23 -15.60
C ASP A 134 26.44 9.26 -14.76
N GLY A 135 25.84 8.28 -14.09
CA GLY A 135 26.55 7.15 -13.47
C GLY A 135 27.50 7.44 -12.29
N SER A 136 27.86 8.70 -12.01
CA SER A 136 28.71 9.09 -10.89
C SER A 136 27.89 9.35 -9.62
N LEU A 137 28.13 8.58 -8.56
CA LEU A 137 27.52 8.79 -7.24
C LEU A 137 28.51 9.45 -6.28
N THR A 138 28.04 10.35 -5.43
CA THR A 138 28.85 10.82 -4.30
C THR A 138 29.09 9.67 -3.31
N PRO A 139 30.14 9.75 -2.45
CA PRO A 139 30.36 8.76 -1.41
C PRO A 139 29.13 8.54 -0.50
N GLU A 140 28.40 9.60 -0.18
CA GLU A 140 27.18 9.55 0.63
C GLU A 140 26.06 8.79 -0.09
N GLN A 141 25.84 9.08 -1.38
CA GLN A 141 24.85 8.37 -2.19
C GLN A 141 25.21 6.89 -2.39
N ALA A 142 26.50 6.59 -2.56
CA ALA A 142 26.97 5.21 -2.66
C ALA A 142 26.75 4.44 -1.35
N ALA A 143 27.01 5.07 -0.20
CA ALA A 143 26.74 4.50 1.11
C ALA A 143 25.24 4.28 1.35
N ASP A 144 24.41 5.27 1.05
CA ASP A 144 22.95 5.17 1.19
C ASP A 144 22.34 4.09 0.28
N ARG A 145 22.82 4.01 -0.98
CA ARG A 145 22.45 2.94 -1.91
C ARG A 145 22.79 1.57 -1.38
N ARG A 146 23.97 1.41 -0.76
CA ARG A 146 24.40 0.16 -0.12
C ARG A 146 23.49 -0.22 1.03
N VAL A 147 23.10 0.74 1.88
CA VAL A 147 22.13 0.52 2.97
C VAL A 147 20.78 0.04 2.41
N ALA A 148 20.22 0.74 1.42
CA ALA A 148 18.93 0.37 0.82
C ALA A 148 18.94 -1.05 0.22
N ARG A 149 20.02 -1.43 -0.47
CA ARG A 149 20.20 -2.78 -1.01
C ARG A 149 20.25 -3.83 0.08
N TRP A 150 21.05 -3.59 1.12
CA TRP A 150 21.20 -4.52 2.25
C TRP A 150 19.88 -4.75 2.97
N VAL A 151 19.14 -3.67 3.30
CA VAL A 151 17.87 -3.78 4.03
C VAL A 151 16.82 -4.47 3.16
N ALA A 152 16.71 -4.15 1.87
CA ALA A 152 15.77 -4.83 0.98
C ALA A 152 16.07 -6.33 0.86
N TRP A 153 17.34 -6.70 0.66
CA TRP A 153 17.76 -8.10 0.65
C TRP A 153 17.47 -8.79 1.99
N ARG A 154 17.82 -8.15 3.11
CA ARG A 154 17.67 -8.74 4.44
C ARG A 154 16.21 -9.01 4.80
N VAL A 155 15.32 -8.09 4.45
CA VAL A 155 13.88 -8.27 4.64
C VAL A 155 13.35 -9.36 3.71
N LEU A 156 13.82 -9.43 2.46
CA LEU A 156 13.43 -10.48 1.51
C LEU A 156 13.84 -11.88 1.99
N ASP A 157 15.08 -12.08 2.49
CA ASP A 157 15.49 -13.36 3.11
C ASP A 157 14.56 -13.74 4.26
N GLY A 158 14.20 -12.78 5.11
CA GLY A 158 13.21 -12.96 6.18
C GLY A 158 11.84 -13.40 5.65
N VAL A 159 11.33 -12.74 4.60
CA VAL A 159 10.07 -13.08 3.94
C VAL A 159 10.09 -14.50 3.39
N LEU A 160 11.14 -14.88 2.66
CA LEU A 160 11.25 -16.20 2.04
C LEU A 160 11.22 -17.30 3.10
N ARG A 161 11.96 -17.13 4.19
CA ARG A 161 11.94 -18.08 5.33
C ARG A 161 10.57 -18.18 5.99
N LEU A 162 9.88 -17.06 6.20
CA LEU A 162 8.54 -17.06 6.78
C LEU A 162 7.50 -17.69 5.87
N LEU A 163 7.67 -17.54 4.55
CA LEU A 163 6.72 -17.98 3.54
C LEU A 163 6.93 -19.44 3.11
N HIS A 164 8.13 -19.98 3.27
CA HIS A 164 8.50 -21.33 2.83
C HIS A 164 7.56 -22.46 3.31
N PRO A 165 7.04 -22.47 4.55
CA PRO A 165 6.05 -23.47 4.98
C PRO A 165 4.77 -23.49 4.12
N PHE A 166 4.42 -22.36 3.50
CA PHE A 166 3.21 -22.18 2.70
C PHE A 166 3.49 -22.31 1.19
N MET A 167 4.63 -21.81 0.71
CA MET A 167 5.01 -21.76 -0.71
C MET A 167 6.45 -22.28 -0.94
N PRO A 168 6.71 -23.58 -0.71
CA PRO A 168 8.07 -24.11 -0.66
C PRO A 168 8.84 -23.99 -1.99
N PHE A 169 8.20 -24.09 -3.15
CA PHE A 169 8.93 -24.19 -4.42
C PHE A 169 9.46 -22.83 -4.89
N VAL A 170 8.60 -21.82 -4.96
CA VAL A 170 8.96 -20.46 -5.39
C VAL A 170 9.90 -19.80 -4.39
N THR A 171 9.74 -20.06 -3.10
CA THR A 171 10.62 -19.47 -2.08
C THR A 171 12.01 -20.09 -2.11
N GLU A 172 12.12 -21.40 -2.33
CA GLU A 172 13.41 -22.09 -2.52
C GLU A 172 14.13 -21.53 -3.77
N GLU A 173 13.46 -21.51 -4.92
CA GLU A 173 14.03 -21.02 -6.17
C GLU A 173 14.56 -19.57 -6.04
N ILE A 174 13.77 -18.69 -5.43
CA ILE A 174 14.19 -17.31 -5.20
C ILE A 174 15.38 -17.25 -4.24
N TRP A 175 15.32 -17.99 -3.14
CA TRP A 175 16.35 -17.93 -2.09
C TRP A 175 17.70 -18.40 -2.61
N GLN A 176 17.72 -19.47 -3.40
CA GLN A 176 18.91 -19.99 -4.08
C GLN A 176 19.55 -18.96 -5.03
N ALA A 177 18.74 -18.10 -5.66
CA ALA A 177 19.21 -17.07 -6.58
C ALA A 177 19.71 -15.78 -5.90
N LEU A 178 19.59 -15.66 -4.57
CA LEU A 178 20.00 -14.49 -3.79
C LEU A 178 21.21 -14.85 -2.91
N PRO A 179 22.00 -13.88 -2.42
CA PRO A 179 23.00 -14.16 -1.39
C PRO A 179 22.34 -14.80 -0.17
N HIS A 180 22.87 -15.94 0.27
CA HIS A 180 22.30 -16.70 1.39
C HIS A 180 23.36 -17.55 2.11
N ASP A 181 22.97 -18.16 3.22
CA ASP A 181 23.79 -19.10 4.00
C ASP A 181 23.01 -20.39 4.21
N GLY A 182 23.64 -21.53 3.89
CA GLY A 182 23.07 -22.88 3.88
C GLY A 182 22.87 -23.45 2.47
N GLU A 183 22.56 -24.74 2.40
CA GLU A 183 22.36 -25.47 1.14
C GLU A 183 20.92 -25.40 0.62
N MET A 184 19.93 -25.39 1.52
CA MET A 184 18.51 -25.44 1.17
C MET A 184 17.69 -24.59 2.15
N LEU A 185 16.73 -23.82 1.64
CA LEU A 185 15.85 -23.02 2.48
C LEU A 185 15.03 -23.90 3.44
N ALA A 186 14.63 -25.09 2.99
CA ALA A 186 13.90 -26.08 3.79
C ALA A 186 14.62 -26.50 5.09
N THR A 187 15.96 -26.48 5.11
CA THR A 187 16.78 -26.84 6.28
C THR A 187 17.41 -25.63 6.96
N ALA A 188 17.19 -24.43 6.42
CA ALA A 188 17.76 -23.21 6.95
C ALA A 188 17.09 -22.80 8.28
N SER A 189 17.83 -22.08 9.11
CA SER A 189 17.32 -21.63 10.41
C SER A 189 16.09 -20.73 10.29
N TRP A 190 15.08 -20.99 11.12
CA TRP A 190 13.92 -20.11 11.25
C TRP A 190 14.34 -18.71 11.75
N PRO A 191 13.83 -17.62 11.16
CA PRO A 191 14.20 -16.27 11.55
C PRO A 191 13.80 -15.98 12.99
N ARG A 192 14.67 -15.27 13.72
CA ARG A 192 14.38 -14.78 15.07
C ARG A 192 13.99 -13.31 15.02
N SER A 193 12.91 -12.96 15.71
CA SER A 193 12.53 -11.56 15.91
C SER A 193 13.63 -10.84 16.68
N LYS A 194 14.32 -9.89 16.03
CA LYS A 194 15.37 -9.09 16.67
C LYS A 194 14.75 -7.92 17.42
N THR A 195 14.86 -7.92 18.75
CA THR A 195 14.37 -6.81 19.58
C THR A 195 15.03 -5.47 19.22
N ALA A 196 16.30 -5.50 18.80
CA ALA A 196 17.04 -4.30 18.37
C ALA A 196 16.47 -3.64 17.10
N TRP A 197 15.61 -4.33 16.35
CA TRP A 197 14.91 -3.74 15.19
C TRP A 197 13.59 -3.08 15.56
N LEU A 198 13.04 -3.33 16.75
CA LEU A 198 11.75 -2.78 17.16
C LEU A 198 11.89 -1.27 17.39
N ASP A 199 11.06 -0.51 16.67
CA ASP A 199 11.22 0.93 16.56
C ASP A 199 9.88 1.66 16.43
N ALA A 200 9.22 1.89 17.56
CA ALA A 200 7.90 2.50 17.59
C ALA A 200 7.90 3.93 17.03
N GLU A 201 9.01 4.67 17.18
CA GLU A 201 9.14 6.02 16.63
C GLU A 201 9.19 5.98 15.10
N ALA A 202 10.05 5.14 14.50
CA ALA A 202 10.10 4.99 13.05
C ALA A 202 8.75 4.52 12.49
N GLU A 203 8.05 3.62 13.20
CA GLU A 203 6.69 3.20 12.85
C GLU A 203 5.69 4.34 12.82
N GLN A 204 5.65 5.18 13.87
CA GLN A 204 4.74 6.32 13.92
C GLN A 204 5.05 7.34 12.82
N HIS A 205 6.34 7.65 12.61
CA HIS A 205 6.78 8.62 11.62
C HIS A 205 6.49 8.18 10.18
N VAL A 206 6.79 6.92 9.84
CA VAL A 206 6.50 6.41 8.50
C VAL A 206 5.00 6.24 8.29
N THR A 207 4.23 5.82 9.31
CA THR A 207 2.76 5.75 9.22
C THR A 207 2.17 7.13 8.90
N PHE A 208 2.63 8.19 9.55
CA PHE A 208 2.19 9.55 9.23
C PHE A 208 2.51 9.95 7.78
N ALA A 209 3.71 9.64 7.29
CA ALA A 209 4.07 9.89 5.90
C ALA A 209 3.22 9.08 4.90
N GLN A 210 2.88 7.83 5.22
CA GLN A 210 1.98 6.99 4.42
C GLN A 210 0.58 7.59 4.36
N GLU A 211 0.03 8.04 5.49
CA GLU A 211 -1.27 8.71 5.56
C GLU A 211 -1.28 10.01 4.72
N LEU A 212 -0.19 10.80 4.73
CA LEU A 212 -0.03 11.97 3.88
C LEU A 212 -0.03 11.62 2.39
N VAL A 213 0.74 10.60 2.00
CA VAL A 213 0.77 10.13 0.60
C VAL A 213 -0.61 9.66 0.15
N VAL A 214 -1.32 8.89 0.98
CA VAL A 214 -2.69 8.43 0.70
C VAL A 214 -3.64 9.62 0.57
N ALA A 215 -3.56 10.61 1.47
CA ALA A 215 -4.38 11.82 1.38
C ALA A 215 -4.15 12.58 0.07
N VAL A 216 -2.89 12.77 -0.35
CA VAL A 216 -2.59 13.41 -1.65
C VAL A 216 -3.16 12.59 -2.82
N ARG A 217 -3.00 11.26 -2.81
CA ARG A 217 -3.56 10.39 -3.86
C ARG A 217 -5.08 10.47 -3.92
N ASN A 218 -5.77 10.52 -2.78
CA ASN A 218 -7.21 10.66 -2.71
C ASN A 218 -7.66 12.03 -3.25
N LEU A 219 -7.01 13.12 -2.83
CA LEU A 219 -7.31 14.47 -3.34
C LEU A 219 -7.18 14.54 -4.87
N ARG A 220 -6.20 13.84 -5.45
CA ARG A 220 -6.04 13.77 -6.92
C ARG A 220 -7.21 13.07 -7.60
N VAL A 221 -7.63 11.93 -7.07
CA VAL A 221 -8.78 11.17 -7.60
C VAL A 221 -10.07 11.99 -7.48
N GLU A 222 -10.30 12.59 -6.32
CA GLU A 222 -11.47 13.44 -6.05
C GLU A 222 -11.49 14.68 -6.96
N SER A 223 -10.32 15.24 -7.27
CA SER A 223 -10.16 16.39 -8.17
C SER A 223 -10.10 16.00 -9.66
N GLY A 224 -10.39 14.73 -10.00
CA GLY A 224 -10.40 14.26 -11.41
C GLY A 224 -9.03 14.23 -12.10
N LEU A 225 -7.93 14.31 -11.33
CA LEU A 225 -6.58 14.36 -11.87
C LEU A 225 -6.05 12.96 -12.21
N ALA A 226 -5.42 12.83 -13.38
CA ALA A 226 -4.79 11.58 -13.79
C ALA A 226 -3.67 11.17 -12.82
N ALA A 227 -3.65 9.89 -12.43
CA ALA A 227 -2.70 9.34 -11.44
C ALA A 227 -1.22 9.49 -11.84
N GLY A 228 -0.91 9.69 -13.13
CA GLY A 228 0.45 9.91 -13.63
C GLY A 228 0.91 11.38 -13.65
N LYS A 229 0.00 12.37 -13.60
CA LYS A 229 0.34 13.80 -13.72
C LYS A 229 0.96 14.31 -12.41
N PRO A 230 2.21 14.82 -12.39
CA PRO A 230 2.80 15.42 -11.21
C PRO A 230 2.00 16.65 -10.73
N VAL A 231 1.80 16.78 -9.42
CA VAL A 231 1.00 17.88 -8.82
C VAL A 231 1.79 18.66 -7.76
N PRO A 232 1.62 19.98 -7.63
CA PRO A 232 2.08 20.72 -6.48
C PRO A 232 1.26 20.32 -5.24
N VAL A 233 1.91 20.33 -4.08
CA VAL A 233 1.27 20.11 -2.77
C VAL A 233 1.83 21.12 -1.79
N VAL A 234 0.94 21.75 -1.02
CA VAL A 234 1.29 22.62 0.10
C VAL A 234 0.84 21.94 1.39
N ILE A 235 1.72 21.88 2.40
CA ILE A 235 1.39 21.31 3.71
C ILE A 235 1.57 22.37 4.78
N ARG A 236 0.56 22.53 5.63
CA ARG A 236 0.58 23.36 6.83
C ARG A 236 0.42 22.46 8.05
N GLY A 237 1.17 22.72 9.11
CA GLY A 237 1.11 21.93 10.34
C GLY A 237 2.00 22.53 11.41
N ASP A 238 2.16 21.80 12.52
CA ASP A 238 3.12 22.20 13.53
C ASP A 238 4.58 22.02 13.03
N ALA A 239 5.53 22.68 13.70
CA ALA A 239 6.92 22.69 13.27
C ALA A 239 7.53 21.27 13.21
N ALA A 240 7.20 20.41 14.18
CA ALA A 240 7.76 19.06 14.27
C ALA A 240 7.26 18.17 13.11
N GLN A 241 5.99 18.30 12.74
CA GLN A 241 5.40 17.63 11.58
C GLN A 241 6.05 18.09 10.28
N LEU A 242 6.21 19.41 10.10
CA LEU A 242 6.85 19.95 8.90
C LEU A 242 8.32 19.51 8.78
N ASP A 243 9.07 19.50 9.89
CA ASP A 243 10.45 18.99 9.92
C ASP A 243 10.52 17.50 9.57
N LEU A 244 9.55 16.70 10.05
CA LEU A 244 9.46 15.29 9.69
C LEU A 244 9.15 15.09 8.20
N ILE A 245 8.21 15.85 7.65
CA ILE A 245 7.86 15.80 6.23
C ILE A 245 9.07 16.20 5.37
N GLU A 246 9.81 17.22 5.78
CA GLU A 246 11.03 17.65 5.11
C GLU A 246 12.07 16.52 5.05
N ARG A 247 12.30 15.84 6.18
CA ARG A 247 13.21 14.67 6.23
C ARG A 247 12.76 13.49 5.38
N LEU A 248 11.45 13.36 5.10
CA LEU A 248 10.87 12.29 4.30
C LEU A 248 10.47 12.74 2.89
N ALA A 249 10.84 13.97 2.48
CA ALA A 249 10.37 14.58 1.25
C ALA A 249 10.77 13.76 0.01
N ASP A 250 11.98 13.22 0.00
CA ASP A 250 12.51 12.41 -1.10
C ASP A 250 11.78 11.08 -1.28
N GLN A 251 11.15 10.57 -0.22
CA GLN A 251 10.27 9.40 -0.29
C GLN A 251 8.83 9.78 -0.63
N ILE A 252 8.30 10.85 0.00
CA ILE A 252 6.91 11.29 -0.17
C ILE A 252 6.64 11.75 -1.61
N ARG A 253 7.53 12.55 -2.21
CA ARG A 253 7.34 13.13 -3.54
C ARG A 253 7.11 12.08 -4.63
N PRO A 254 7.98 11.07 -4.83
CA PRO A 254 7.75 10.07 -5.87
C PRO A 254 6.52 9.20 -5.58
N LEU A 255 6.28 8.85 -4.31
CA LEU A 255 5.14 8.04 -3.89
C LEU A 255 3.80 8.75 -4.17
N ALA A 256 3.69 10.04 -3.89
CA ALA A 256 2.48 10.82 -4.13
C ALA A 256 2.42 11.46 -5.54
N ARG A 257 3.51 11.35 -6.34
CA ARG A 257 3.73 12.05 -7.62
C ARG A 257 3.61 13.57 -7.46
N VAL A 258 4.35 14.12 -6.51
CA VAL A 258 4.39 15.55 -6.22
C VAL A 258 5.51 16.21 -7.03
N SER A 259 5.18 17.23 -7.82
CA SER A 259 6.17 18.03 -8.55
C SER A 259 6.87 19.04 -7.64
N GLN A 260 6.12 19.64 -6.72
CA GLN A 260 6.62 20.62 -5.76
C GLN A 260 5.94 20.41 -4.41
N LEU A 261 6.74 20.23 -3.36
CA LEU A 261 6.27 20.12 -1.98
C LEU A 261 6.66 21.39 -1.23
N THR A 262 5.66 22.20 -0.87
CA THR A 262 5.84 23.45 -0.12
C THR A 262 5.40 23.24 1.33
N LEU A 263 6.27 23.54 2.29
CA LEU A 263 5.96 23.51 3.72
C LEU A 263 5.62 24.93 4.18
N ALA A 264 4.33 25.22 4.36
CA ALA A 264 3.79 26.52 4.72
C ALA A 264 4.01 26.83 6.22
N ARG A 265 5.28 27.03 6.60
CA ARG A 265 5.71 27.37 7.96
C ARG A 265 5.18 28.73 8.44
N ASP A 266 4.85 29.61 7.49
CA ASP A 266 4.20 30.90 7.71
C ASP A 266 2.67 30.81 7.89
N GLY A 267 2.11 29.60 7.79
CA GLY A 267 0.66 29.36 7.88
C GLY A 267 -0.12 29.70 6.63
N SER A 268 0.56 30.06 5.53
CA SER A 268 -0.06 30.36 4.25
C SER A 268 -0.87 29.17 3.71
N ARG A 269 -1.92 29.48 2.94
CA ARG A 269 -2.71 28.47 2.22
C ARG A 269 -3.00 28.96 0.81
N PRO A 270 -3.05 28.06 -0.20
CA PRO A 270 -3.52 28.41 -1.53
C PRO A 270 -4.96 28.92 -1.47
N GLN A 271 -5.32 29.87 -2.34
CA GLN A 271 -6.71 30.34 -2.45
C GLN A 271 -7.62 29.27 -3.06
N VAL A 272 -7.12 28.53 -4.05
CA VAL A 272 -7.87 27.51 -4.79
C VAL A 272 -7.19 26.15 -4.65
N ALA A 273 -7.68 25.33 -3.74
CA ALA A 273 -7.12 23.99 -3.51
C ALA A 273 -8.17 23.00 -3.00
N ALA A 274 -8.01 21.74 -3.42
CA ALA A 274 -8.59 20.62 -2.68
C ALA A 274 -7.78 20.41 -1.40
N SER A 275 -8.43 20.00 -0.30
CA SER A 275 -7.75 19.87 0.99
C SER A 275 -8.16 18.64 1.80
N ALA A 276 -7.22 18.14 2.59
CA ALA A 276 -7.43 17.06 3.55
C ALA A 276 -6.67 17.36 4.85
N VAL A 277 -7.06 16.72 5.95
CA VAL A 277 -6.38 16.82 7.24
C VAL A 277 -5.85 15.44 7.65
N VAL A 278 -4.56 15.38 7.98
CA VAL A 278 -3.88 14.18 8.45
C VAL A 278 -3.21 14.49 9.77
N ARG A 279 -3.73 13.93 10.87
CA ARG A 279 -3.19 14.13 12.24
C ARG A 279 -2.96 15.61 12.61
N GLY A 280 -3.83 16.50 12.15
CA GLY A 280 -3.72 17.94 12.38
C GLY A 280 -2.90 18.72 11.34
N ALA A 281 -2.13 18.04 10.49
CA ALA A 281 -1.52 18.66 9.32
C ALA A 281 -2.55 18.81 8.20
N GLU A 282 -2.65 20.01 7.64
CA GLU A 282 -3.50 20.31 6.49
C GLU A 282 -2.70 20.16 5.21
N VAL A 283 -3.21 19.33 4.30
CA VAL A 283 -2.64 19.05 2.98
C VAL A 283 -3.51 19.75 1.94
N PHE A 284 -2.90 20.56 1.10
CA PHE A 284 -3.54 21.29 0.03
C PHE A 284 -2.98 20.85 -1.33
N LEU A 285 -3.87 20.60 -2.28
CA LEU A 285 -3.55 20.40 -3.69
C LEU A 285 -4.04 21.63 -4.46
N PRO A 286 -3.16 22.59 -4.80
CA PRO A 286 -3.53 23.74 -5.62
C PRO A 286 -4.08 23.29 -6.96
N LEU A 287 -5.28 23.75 -7.33
CA LEU A 287 -5.96 23.33 -8.56
C LEU A 287 -5.72 24.28 -9.74
N GLU A 288 -5.19 25.47 -9.46
CA GLU A 288 -4.90 26.49 -10.46
C GLU A 288 -3.93 25.95 -11.53
N GLY A 289 -4.31 26.06 -12.80
CA GLY A 289 -3.55 25.55 -13.94
C GLY A 289 -3.53 24.01 -14.08
N LEU A 290 -4.12 23.25 -13.15
CA LEU A 290 -4.19 21.78 -13.23
C LEU A 290 -5.53 21.27 -13.74
N VAL A 291 -6.58 22.05 -13.51
CA VAL A 291 -7.97 21.75 -13.83
C VAL A 291 -8.56 22.95 -14.57
N ASP A 292 -9.26 22.71 -15.67
CA ASP A 292 -10.13 23.72 -16.26
C ASP A 292 -11.34 23.86 -15.33
N LEU A 293 -11.37 24.95 -14.56
CA LEU A 293 -12.39 25.15 -13.53
C LEU A 293 -13.79 25.25 -14.13
N ASP A 294 -13.93 25.70 -15.38
CA ASP A 294 -15.23 25.79 -16.06
C ASP A 294 -15.68 24.42 -16.57
N GLU A 295 -14.77 23.64 -17.16
CA GLU A 295 -15.05 22.26 -17.52
C GLU A 295 -15.39 21.42 -16.28
N GLU A 296 -14.68 21.63 -15.17
CA GLU A 296 -14.90 20.92 -13.93
C GLU A 296 -16.20 21.32 -13.24
N ARG A 297 -16.54 22.61 -13.22
CA ARG A 297 -17.85 23.09 -12.80
C ARG A 297 -18.96 22.45 -13.64
N ALA A 298 -18.78 22.36 -14.96
CA ALA A 298 -19.73 21.71 -15.85
C ALA A 298 -19.80 20.18 -15.65
N ARG A 299 -18.68 19.51 -15.36
CA ARG A 299 -18.60 18.08 -15.05
C ARG A 299 -19.35 17.78 -13.75
N LEU A 300 -19.02 18.48 -12.67
CA LEU A 300 -19.66 18.32 -11.37
C LEU A 300 -21.15 18.67 -11.44
N ALA A 301 -21.56 19.67 -12.21
CA ALA A 301 -22.98 19.98 -12.42
C ALA A 301 -23.72 18.83 -13.10
N ARG A 302 -23.13 18.22 -14.14
CA ARG A 302 -23.69 17.04 -14.82
C ARG A 302 -23.78 15.83 -13.90
N GLU A 303 -22.75 15.58 -13.10
CA GLU A 303 -22.71 14.47 -12.14
C GLU A 303 -23.71 14.66 -11.00
N ALA A 304 -23.84 15.89 -10.46
CA ALA A 304 -24.87 16.24 -9.49
C ALA A 304 -26.28 16.01 -10.04
N ALA A 305 -26.53 16.41 -11.29
CA ALA A 305 -27.83 16.22 -11.93
C ALA A 305 -28.18 14.73 -12.08
N LYS A 306 -27.20 13.89 -12.43
CA LYS A 306 -27.37 12.43 -12.51
C LYS A 306 -27.65 11.82 -11.13
N LEU A 307 -26.87 12.17 -10.12
CA LEU A 307 -27.07 11.68 -8.75
C LEU A 307 -28.42 12.11 -8.18
N LEU A 308 -28.85 13.35 -8.43
CA LEU A 308 -30.18 13.83 -8.03
C LEU A 308 -31.31 13.04 -8.71
N SER A 309 -31.16 12.69 -9.99
CA SER A 309 -32.13 11.87 -10.71
C SER A 309 -32.20 10.44 -10.13
N ASP A 310 -31.06 9.81 -9.87
CA ASP A 310 -30.98 8.48 -9.26
C ASP A 310 -31.55 8.46 -7.83
N LEU A 311 -31.28 9.51 -7.07
CA LEU A 311 -31.79 9.70 -5.71
C LEU A 311 -33.31 9.90 -5.71
N ASP A 312 -33.85 10.72 -6.63
CA ASP A 312 -35.30 10.89 -6.79
C ASP A 312 -35.99 9.58 -7.19
N ALA A 313 -35.41 8.81 -8.12
CA ALA A 313 -35.92 7.50 -8.51
C ALA A 313 -35.93 6.52 -7.33
N THR A 314 -34.87 6.50 -6.53
CA THR A 314 -34.75 5.63 -5.34
C THR A 314 -35.72 6.06 -4.24
N LYS A 315 -35.86 7.36 -3.97
CA LYS A 315 -36.85 7.90 -3.01
C LYS A 315 -38.28 7.61 -3.44
N LYS A 316 -38.59 7.72 -4.74
CA LYS A 316 -39.91 7.36 -5.28
C LYS A 316 -40.23 5.89 -5.08
N LYS A 317 -39.28 4.98 -5.32
CA LYS A 317 -39.45 3.54 -5.02
C LYS A 317 -39.70 3.29 -3.54
N LEU A 318 -38.92 3.92 -2.66
CA LEU A 318 -39.05 3.73 -1.21
C LEU A 318 -40.27 4.43 -0.59
N ARG A 319 -40.90 5.39 -1.29
CA ARG A 319 -42.21 5.98 -0.90
C ARG A 319 -43.41 5.21 -1.43
N ASN A 320 -43.22 4.30 -2.39
CA ASN A 320 -44.30 3.52 -2.96
C ASN A 320 -44.73 2.41 -1.99
N GLN A 321 -45.94 2.55 -1.41
CA GLN A 321 -46.48 1.58 -0.46
C GLN A 321 -46.67 0.18 -1.06
N ASP A 322 -47.00 0.07 -2.34
CA ASP A 322 -47.12 -1.23 -3.01
C ASP A 322 -45.76 -1.95 -3.13
N PHE A 323 -44.69 -1.19 -3.36
CA PHE A 323 -43.34 -1.73 -3.40
C PHE A 323 -42.90 -2.21 -2.02
N LEU A 324 -43.12 -1.41 -0.97
CA LEU A 324 -42.79 -1.80 0.40
C LEU A 324 -43.58 -3.02 0.87
N ALA A 325 -44.83 -3.18 0.44
CA ALA A 325 -45.67 -4.30 0.81
C ALA A 325 -45.36 -5.60 0.03
N LYS A 326 -44.90 -5.49 -1.23
CA LYS A 326 -44.69 -6.66 -2.12
C LYS A 326 -43.23 -7.07 -2.29
N ALA A 327 -42.27 -6.19 -2.04
CA ALA A 327 -40.85 -6.51 -2.18
C ALA A 327 -40.34 -7.34 -0.99
N ARG A 328 -39.37 -8.21 -1.27
CA ARG A 328 -38.68 -8.97 -0.21
C ARG A 328 -37.90 -8.00 0.69
N PRO A 329 -37.78 -8.28 2.01
CA PRO A 329 -37.05 -7.42 2.94
C PRO A 329 -35.62 -7.08 2.49
N GLU A 330 -34.90 -8.06 1.93
CA GLU A 330 -33.53 -7.87 1.41
C GLU A 330 -33.44 -6.84 0.27
N ILE A 331 -34.47 -6.76 -0.57
CA ILE A 331 -34.51 -5.80 -1.69
C ILE A 331 -34.78 -4.39 -1.16
N VAL A 332 -35.67 -4.26 -0.18
CA VAL A 332 -35.96 -2.98 0.48
C VAL A 332 -34.71 -2.47 1.20
N GLU A 333 -34.01 -3.34 1.92
CA GLU A 333 -32.79 -2.96 2.64
C GLU A 333 -31.67 -2.55 1.67
N LYS A 334 -31.50 -3.27 0.56
CA LYS A 334 -30.55 -2.90 -0.50
C LYS A 334 -30.84 -1.50 -1.08
N GLU A 335 -32.10 -1.16 -1.32
CA GLU A 335 -32.48 0.17 -1.81
C GLU A 335 -32.30 1.25 -0.73
N ARG A 336 -32.46 0.93 0.56
CA ARG A 336 -32.11 1.85 1.67
C ARG A 336 -30.61 2.10 1.78
N THR A 337 -29.78 1.04 1.69
CA THR A 337 -28.32 1.19 1.65
C THR A 337 -27.89 2.01 0.44
N ARG A 338 -28.51 1.78 -0.72
CA ARG A 338 -28.26 2.57 -1.93
C ARG A 338 -28.63 4.05 -1.74
N LEU A 339 -29.76 4.34 -1.10
CA LEU A 339 -30.17 5.71 -0.81
C LEU A 339 -29.13 6.43 0.05
N ALA A 340 -28.68 5.80 1.14
CA ALA A 340 -27.67 6.38 2.03
C ALA A 340 -26.35 6.66 1.31
N ALA A 341 -25.89 5.73 0.47
CA ALA A 341 -24.68 5.92 -0.33
C ALA A 341 -24.81 7.06 -1.35
N LEU A 342 -25.97 7.18 -2.01
CA LEU A 342 -26.25 8.28 -2.95
C LEU A 342 -26.29 9.64 -2.24
N GLU A 343 -26.89 9.71 -1.04
CA GLU A 343 -26.93 10.94 -0.24
C GLU A 343 -25.54 11.37 0.24
N GLU A 344 -24.73 10.44 0.74
CA GLU A 344 -23.35 10.71 1.14
C GLU A 344 -22.50 11.21 -0.04
N THR A 345 -22.65 10.57 -1.20
CA THR A 345 -21.92 10.96 -2.42
C THR A 345 -22.34 12.35 -2.90
N LEU A 346 -23.64 12.67 -2.86
CA LEU A 346 -24.14 13.98 -3.25
C LEU A 346 -23.65 15.09 -2.31
N ASP A 347 -23.58 14.84 -1.01
CA ASP A 347 -23.05 15.81 -0.04
C ASP A 347 -21.56 16.09 -0.24
N LYS A 348 -20.76 15.06 -0.52
CA LYS A 348 -19.35 15.24 -0.91
C LYS A 348 -19.23 16.10 -2.17
N LEU A 349 -20.06 15.83 -3.18
CA LEU A 349 -20.04 16.55 -4.44
C LEU A 349 -20.49 18.01 -4.30
N LYS A 350 -21.46 18.31 -3.42
CA LYS A 350 -21.86 19.69 -3.10
C LYS A 350 -20.75 20.48 -2.42
N ARG A 351 -20.02 19.87 -1.47
CA ARG A 351 -18.86 20.52 -0.83
C ARG A 351 -17.76 20.84 -1.86
N ALA A 352 -17.52 19.93 -2.80
CA ALA A 352 -16.61 20.17 -3.92
C ALA A 352 -17.09 21.36 -4.78
N GLN A 353 -18.38 21.42 -5.13
CA GLN A 353 -18.95 22.56 -5.87
C GLN A 353 -18.85 23.90 -5.11
N GLU A 354 -19.05 23.91 -3.79
CA GLU A 354 -18.91 25.11 -2.97
C GLU A 354 -17.46 25.61 -2.93
N SER A 355 -16.49 24.70 -2.81
CA SER A 355 -15.06 25.05 -2.86
C SER A 355 -14.65 25.67 -4.20
N LEU A 356 -15.30 25.29 -5.31
CA LEU A 356 -15.08 25.85 -6.65
C LEU A 356 -15.82 27.17 -6.92
N LYS A 357 -16.85 27.52 -6.14
CA LYS A 357 -17.60 28.79 -6.25
C LYS A 357 -16.94 29.94 -5.49
N ALA A 358 -16.15 29.64 -4.47
CA ALA A 358 -15.38 30.65 -3.73
C ALA A 358 -14.19 31.23 -4.54
N VAL A 359 -14.07 30.86 -5.82
CA VAL A 359 -12.98 31.21 -6.74
C VAL A 359 -13.50 32.23 -7.77
N PRO A 360 -13.08 33.51 -7.72
CA PRO A 360 -13.36 34.46 -8.79
C PRO A 360 -12.73 33.99 -10.11
N SER A 361 -13.45 34.21 -11.22
CA SER A 361 -13.01 33.89 -12.60
C SER A 361 -11.76 34.65 -13.02
#